data_AF-A0A1Q7MHK3-F1
#
_entry.id   AF-A0A1Q7MHK3-F1
#
_cell.length_a   1.000
_cell.length_b   1.000
_cell.length_c   1.000
_cell.angle_alpha   90.00
_cell.angle_beta   90.00
_cell.angle_gamma   90.00
#
_symmetry.space_group_name_H-M   'P 1'
#
loop_
_entity.id
_entity.type
_entity.pdbx_description
1 polymer ?
#
loop_
_entity_poly.entity_id
_entity_poly.type
_entity_poly.pdbx_seq_one_letter_code
_entity_poly.pdbx_strand_id
1 'polypeptide(L)'
;MGQLSIGAGGWDYFSVPGADRLKAYSSAYDFVEVNSTYYRLASALAISSWRRRVPPRFEFSVRCHKDLAELHKLELNPKSVHIIGSMEKICRQLRASVLTILIPKELVGDKELSPKLDAFLSTITLGRTRVAFEFRGGEPIDDTLKTLQDHDAVHSVDISRQSPKVESSILYTRLFGKGKQNIYEFDDNELQDIAAKASGPKFEKSILAFHGVRMYRDAARLKTFLNSGKFPSLSGQVGLESLSEVLGEDARFPTSKSRLVDEQGWKLFDKTADGRVRAQVVLEKLPEKTYTTINEVLSSLRETSL
;
A
#
# COMPACT_ATOMS: atom_id res chain seq x y z
N MET A 1 13.37 -14.13 -14.10
CA MET A 1 12.23 -13.64 -13.30
C MET A 1 12.66 -12.30 -12.72
N GLY A 2 11.88 -11.24 -12.89
CA GLY A 2 12.23 -9.89 -12.39
C GLY A 2 12.34 -9.85 -10.87
N GLN A 3 13.03 -8.84 -10.32
CA GLN A 3 13.16 -8.69 -8.87
C GLN A 3 11.81 -8.29 -8.26
N LEU A 4 11.34 -8.97 -7.20
CA LEU A 4 10.09 -8.62 -6.51
C LEU A 4 10.38 -8.08 -5.11
N SER A 5 9.97 -6.84 -4.84
CA SER A 5 10.07 -6.17 -3.55
C SER A 5 8.69 -6.02 -2.92
N ILE A 6 8.50 -6.55 -1.72
CA ILE A 6 7.21 -6.55 -1.02
C ILE A 6 7.37 -5.84 0.33
N GLY A 7 6.49 -4.87 0.58
CA GLY A 7 6.49 -4.11 1.82
C GLY A 7 5.20 -3.31 1.98
N ALA A 8 5.27 -2.22 2.74
CA ALA A 8 4.10 -1.48 3.19
C ALA A 8 4.27 0.03 3.04
N GLY A 9 3.15 0.73 3.14
CA GLY A 9 3.02 2.18 3.21
C GLY A 9 3.51 2.78 4.53
N GLY A 10 4.78 2.60 4.87
CA GLY A 10 5.38 3.09 6.11
C GLY A 10 5.60 1.99 7.15
N TRP A 11 6.17 2.37 8.29
CA TRP A 11 6.56 1.45 9.37
C TRP A 11 6.10 1.92 10.76
N ASP A 12 5.37 3.02 10.86
CA ASP A 12 5.07 3.66 12.16
C ASP A 12 4.22 2.76 13.07
N TYR A 13 3.40 1.89 12.49
CA TYR A 13 2.59 0.93 13.24
C TYR A 13 3.27 -0.44 13.44
N PHE A 14 4.50 -0.63 12.94
CA PHE A 14 5.25 -1.87 13.10
C PHE A 14 5.96 -1.88 14.46
N SER A 15 5.22 -2.21 15.51
CA SER A 15 5.68 -2.09 16.88
C SER A 15 6.11 -3.45 17.44
N VAL A 16 7.41 -3.58 17.72
CA VAL A 16 7.97 -4.70 18.50
C VAL A 16 8.45 -4.13 19.84
N PRO A 17 7.98 -4.65 20.99
CA PRO A 17 8.35 -4.12 22.30
C PRO A 17 9.87 -3.99 22.48
N GLY A 18 10.32 -2.80 22.89
CA GLY A 18 11.75 -2.51 23.12
C GLY A 18 12.62 -2.36 21.86
N ALA A 19 12.06 -2.45 20.65
CA ALA A 19 12.82 -2.35 19.40
C ALA A 19 12.54 -1.05 18.63
N ASP A 20 13.55 -0.59 17.89
CA ASP A 20 13.36 0.47 16.88
C ASP A 20 12.46 -0.06 15.75
N ARG A 21 11.35 0.64 15.50
CA ARG A 21 10.32 0.20 14.54
C ARG A 21 10.87 -0.01 13.13
N LEU A 22 11.73 0.90 12.65
CA LEU A 22 12.28 0.78 11.29
C LEU A 22 13.29 -0.36 11.20
N LYS A 23 14.14 -0.54 12.21
CA LYS A 23 15.09 -1.66 12.27
C LYS A 23 14.35 -3.00 12.33
N ALA A 24 13.34 -3.11 13.19
CA ALA A 24 12.49 -4.29 13.29
C ALA A 24 11.76 -4.57 11.97
N TYR A 25 11.17 -3.54 11.36
CA TYR A 25 10.50 -3.64 10.06
C TYR A 25 11.45 -4.16 8.96
N SER A 26 12.66 -3.61 8.88
CA SER A 26 13.66 -3.99 7.89
C SER A 26 14.26 -5.39 8.07
N SER A 27 13.93 -6.05 9.19
CA SER A 27 14.27 -7.46 9.40
C SER A 27 13.21 -8.41 8.83
N ALA A 28 12.00 -7.91 8.57
CA ALA A 28 10.89 -8.69 8.00
C ALA A 28 10.65 -8.39 6.50
N TYR A 29 10.87 -7.15 6.08
CA TYR A 29 10.64 -6.69 4.71
C TYR A 29 11.91 -6.10 4.10
N ASP A 30 11.97 -6.11 2.77
CA ASP A 30 13.13 -5.62 2.00
C ASP A 30 12.90 -4.21 1.45
N PHE A 31 11.69 -3.67 1.63
CA PHE A 31 11.22 -2.44 1.01
C PHE A 31 10.23 -1.70 1.90
N VAL A 32 10.21 -0.36 1.85
CA VAL A 32 9.13 0.47 2.44
C VAL A 32 8.87 1.75 1.64
N GLU A 33 7.61 2.17 1.58
CA GLU A 33 7.23 3.50 1.07
C GLU A 33 7.27 4.55 2.20
N VAL A 34 8.06 5.60 2.01
CA VAL A 34 8.10 6.75 2.94
C VAL A 34 6.92 7.68 2.63
N ASN A 35 5.89 7.62 3.47
CA ASN A 35 4.69 8.45 3.33
C ASN A 35 4.85 9.86 3.91
N SER A 36 5.67 10.03 4.96
CA SER A 36 5.77 11.32 5.65
C SER A 36 6.26 12.46 4.76
N THR A 37 7.03 12.14 3.70
CA THR A 37 7.56 13.12 2.75
C THR A 37 6.49 13.77 1.87
N TYR A 38 5.31 13.14 1.78
CA TYR A 38 4.15 13.73 1.10
C TYR A 38 3.68 15.02 1.78
N TYR A 39 3.80 15.09 3.11
CA TYR A 39 3.29 16.20 3.92
C TYR A 39 4.37 17.19 4.36
N ARG A 40 5.63 16.75 4.45
CA ARG A 40 6.74 17.59 4.91
C ARG A 40 8.05 17.16 4.28
N LEU A 41 8.90 18.13 3.93
CA LEU A 41 10.28 17.83 3.55
C LEU A 41 11.04 17.30 4.78
N ALA A 42 11.53 16.06 4.69
CA ALA A 42 12.31 15.46 5.77
C ALA A 42 13.71 16.10 5.86
N SER A 43 14.22 16.30 7.08
CA SER A 43 15.56 16.85 7.28
C SER A 43 16.65 15.84 6.87
N ALA A 44 17.81 16.35 6.47
CA ALA A 44 18.96 15.50 6.11
C ALA A 44 19.37 14.54 7.25
N LEU A 45 19.24 14.99 8.51
CA LEU A 45 19.49 14.15 9.69
C LEU A 45 18.51 12.98 9.79
N ALA A 46 17.21 13.23 9.55
CA ALA A 46 16.19 12.19 9.57
C ALA A 46 16.44 11.16 8.44
N ILE A 47 16.68 11.64 7.21
CA ILE A 47 16.98 10.79 6.06
C ILE A 47 18.22 9.93 6.29
N SER A 48 19.31 10.54 6.77
CA SER A 48 20.56 9.83 7.08
C SER A 48 20.35 8.80 8.19
N SER A 49 19.58 9.15 9.24
CA SER A 49 19.21 8.21 10.30
C SER A 49 18.42 7.02 9.76
N TRP A 50 17.41 7.25 8.91
CA TRP A 50 16.61 6.17 8.31
C TRP A 50 17.50 5.22 7.51
N ARG A 51 18.36 5.74 6.64
CA ARG A 51 19.27 4.93 5.82
C ARG A 51 20.23 4.09 6.67
N ARG A 52 20.73 4.61 7.79
CA ARG A 52 21.67 3.90 8.69
C ARG A 52 21.02 2.80 9.51
N ARG A 53 19.71 2.86 9.77
CA ARG A 53 19.00 1.90 10.63
C ARG A 53 18.64 0.59 9.91
N VAL A 54 18.80 0.53 8.60
CA VAL A 54 18.36 -0.60 7.76
C VAL A 54 19.53 -1.19 6.97
N PRO A 55 19.47 -2.46 6.53
CA PRO A 55 20.52 -3.09 5.74
C PRO A 55 20.85 -2.33 4.44
N PRO A 56 22.09 -2.41 3.90
CA PRO A 56 22.47 -1.71 2.67
C PRO A 56 21.61 -2.02 1.43
N ARG A 57 21.04 -3.23 1.38
CA ARG A 57 20.17 -3.70 0.29
C ARG A 57 18.70 -3.31 0.47
N PHE A 58 18.31 -2.82 1.65
CA PHE A 58 16.92 -2.44 1.91
C PHE A 58 16.52 -1.24 1.06
N GLU A 59 15.37 -1.31 0.42
CA GLU A 59 14.89 -0.35 -0.55
C GLU A 59 13.88 0.63 0.02
N PHE A 60 13.86 1.83 -0.54
CA PHE A 60 12.86 2.83 -0.23
C PHE A 60 12.13 3.23 -1.52
N SER A 61 10.85 3.54 -1.41
CA SER A 61 10.21 4.53 -2.28
C SER A 61 9.86 5.75 -1.45
N VAL A 62 9.71 6.89 -2.11
CA VAL A 62 9.45 8.17 -1.47
C VAL A 62 8.22 8.77 -2.12
N ARG A 63 7.26 9.24 -1.31
CA ARG A 63 6.19 10.07 -1.85
C ARG A 63 6.67 11.50 -2.01
N CYS A 64 6.47 12.05 -3.19
CA CYS A 64 6.77 13.44 -3.50
C CYS A 64 5.92 14.37 -2.63
N HIS A 65 6.47 15.53 -2.27
CA HIS A 65 5.74 16.52 -1.50
C HIS A 65 4.50 16.97 -2.27
N LYS A 66 3.34 16.96 -1.60
CA LYS A 66 2.02 17.16 -2.23
C LYS A 66 1.91 18.47 -2.99
N ASP A 67 2.55 19.53 -2.48
CA ASP A 67 2.49 20.87 -3.06
C ASP A 67 3.06 20.94 -4.49
N LEU A 68 3.90 19.98 -4.91
CA LEU A 68 4.35 19.92 -6.30
C LEU A 68 3.18 19.84 -7.29
N ALA A 69 2.18 19.01 -6.98
CA ALA A 69 1.00 18.84 -7.82
C ALA A 69 -0.20 19.65 -7.29
N GLU A 70 -0.45 19.66 -5.99
CA GLU A 70 -1.62 20.34 -5.40
C GLU A 70 -1.54 21.87 -5.50
N LEU A 71 -0.38 22.46 -5.22
CA LEU A 71 -0.21 23.92 -5.20
C LEU A 71 0.38 24.44 -6.50
N HIS A 72 1.40 23.77 -7.02
CA HIS A 72 2.15 24.22 -8.18
C HIS A 72 1.70 23.58 -9.49
N LYS A 73 0.76 22.62 -9.46
CA LYS A 73 0.20 21.99 -10.66
C LYS A 73 1.25 21.48 -11.65
N LEU A 74 2.38 20.99 -11.14
CA LEU A 74 3.56 20.56 -11.90
C LEU A 74 4.24 21.64 -12.77
N GLU A 75 3.90 22.92 -12.58
CA GLU A 75 4.57 24.02 -13.28
C GLU A 75 5.97 24.26 -12.71
N LEU A 76 6.95 24.48 -13.59
CA LEU A 76 8.33 24.76 -13.22
C LEU A 76 8.50 26.23 -12.83
N ASN A 77 8.39 26.50 -11.53
CA ASN A 77 8.59 27.81 -10.91
C ASN A 77 9.63 27.68 -9.78
N PRO A 78 10.14 28.77 -9.19
CA PRO A 78 11.20 28.69 -8.18
C PRO A 78 10.87 27.80 -6.97
N LYS A 79 9.59 27.73 -6.55
CA LYS A 79 9.16 26.91 -5.41
C LYS A 79 9.06 25.42 -5.77
N SER A 80 8.49 25.08 -6.93
CA SER A 80 8.45 23.69 -7.38
C SER A 80 9.84 23.16 -7.70
N VAL A 81 10.72 23.95 -8.31
CA VAL A 81 12.13 23.59 -8.52
C VAL A 81 12.85 23.31 -7.19
N HIS A 82 12.58 24.08 -6.14
CA HIS A 82 13.11 23.81 -4.80
C HIS A 82 12.60 22.47 -4.21
N ILE A 83 11.31 22.16 -4.39
CA ILE A 83 10.74 20.88 -3.97
C ILE A 83 11.40 19.72 -4.73
N ILE A 84 11.54 19.85 -6.05
CA ILE A 84 12.18 18.86 -6.92
C ILE A 84 13.60 18.58 -6.44
N GLY A 85 14.44 19.61 -6.30
CA GLY A 85 15.82 19.45 -5.83
C GLY A 85 15.92 18.86 -4.42
N SER A 86 14.91 19.10 -3.57
CA SER A 86 14.82 18.46 -2.24
C SER A 86 14.47 16.98 -2.35
N MET A 87 13.51 16.62 -3.20
CA MET A 87 13.12 15.23 -3.45
C MET A 87 14.25 14.42 -4.10
N GLU A 88 14.99 14.99 -5.05
CA GLU A 88 16.18 14.37 -5.64
C GLU A 88 17.23 14.02 -4.59
N LYS A 89 17.53 14.97 -3.68
CA LYS A 89 18.46 14.75 -2.56
C LYS A 89 17.97 13.64 -1.63
N ILE A 90 16.69 13.62 -1.29
CA ILE A 90 16.08 12.59 -0.44
C ILE A 90 16.19 11.22 -1.12
N CYS A 91 15.77 11.11 -2.39
CA CYS A 91 15.82 9.87 -3.16
C CYS A 91 17.26 9.35 -3.24
N ARG A 92 18.23 10.22 -3.54
CA ARG A 92 19.65 9.84 -3.61
C ARG A 92 20.19 9.34 -2.27
N GLN A 93 19.91 10.03 -1.16
CA GLN A 93 20.41 9.64 0.16
C GLN A 93 19.77 8.34 0.68
N LEU A 94 18.47 8.14 0.45
CA LEU A 94 17.79 6.89 0.79
C LEU A 94 18.15 5.75 -0.16
N ARG A 95 18.73 6.08 -1.34
CA ARG A 95 18.82 5.16 -2.47
C ARG A 95 17.42 4.65 -2.82
N ALA A 96 16.48 5.57 -3.02
CA ALA A 96 15.13 5.21 -3.41
C ALA A 96 15.13 4.52 -4.78
N SER A 97 14.19 3.61 -4.98
CA SER A 97 13.92 2.97 -6.28
C SER A 97 12.84 3.73 -7.03
N VAL A 98 11.88 4.34 -6.31
CA VAL A 98 10.74 5.05 -6.89
C VAL A 98 10.45 6.36 -6.15
N LEU A 99 10.13 7.41 -6.90
CA LEU A 99 9.48 8.64 -6.44
C LEU A 99 8.03 8.63 -6.90
N THR A 100 7.08 8.57 -5.97
CA THR A 100 5.64 8.54 -6.27
C THR A 100 5.05 9.94 -6.24
N ILE A 101 4.37 10.34 -7.31
CA ILE A 101 3.66 11.62 -7.44
C ILE A 101 2.16 11.33 -7.56
N LEU A 102 1.35 11.97 -6.72
CA LEU A 102 -0.10 11.90 -6.80
C LEU A 102 -0.63 13.09 -7.61
N ILE A 103 -1.28 12.80 -8.73
CA ILE A 103 -2.01 13.79 -9.52
C ILE A 103 -3.40 13.98 -8.89
N PRO A 104 -3.71 15.18 -8.37
CA PRO A 104 -5.00 15.46 -7.76
C PRO A 104 -6.10 15.51 -8.84
N LYS A 105 -7.36 15.29 -8.42
CA LYS A 105 -8.51 15.12 -9.31
C LYS A 105 -8.68 16.28 -10.28
N GLU A 106 -8.35 17.48 -9.83
CA GLU A 106 -8.49 18.74 -10.57
C GLU A 106 -7.58 18.82 -11.81
N LEU A 107 -6.50 18.03 -11.84
CA LEU A 107 -5.58 17.96 -12.99
C LEU A 107 -5.87 16.75 -13.89
N VAL A 108 -6.67 15.79 -13.42
CA VAL A 108 -7.00 14.61 -14.22
C VAL A 108 -7.90 15.01 -15.38
N GLY A 109 -7.44 14.77 -16.61
CA GLY A 109 -8.15 15.15 -17.83
C GLY A 109 -7.85 16.57 -18.32
N ASP A 110 -7.00 17.33 -17.61
CA ASP A 110 -6.49 18.60 -18.11
C ASP A 110 -5.51 18.35 -19.27
N LYS A 111 -5.77 18.97 -20.43
CA LYS A 111 -4.90 18.87 -21.62
C LYS A 111 -3.52 19.48 -21.39
N GLU A 112 -3.42 20.44 -20.47
CA GLU A 112 -2.15 21.05 -20.08
C GLU A 112 -1.30 20.17 -19.16
N LEU A 113 -1.84 19.07 -18.65
CA LEU A 113 -1.08 18.15 -17.79
C LEU A 113 0.05 17.46 -18.56
N SER A 114 -0.23 16.97 -19.77
CA SER A 114 0.75 16.25 -20.60
C SER A 114 2.01 17.08 -20.89
N PRO A 115 1.94 18.32 -21.42
CA PRO A 115 3.14 19.14 -21.63
C PRO A 115 3.85 19.52 -20.32
N LYS A 116 3.12 19.71 -19.21
CA LYS A 116 3.75 19.95 -17.89
C LYS A 116 4.50 18.73 -17.36
N LEU A 117 3.93 17.53 -17.54
CA LEU A 117 4.60 16.27 -17.19
C LEU A 117 5.85 16.05 -18.04
N ASP A 118 5.76 16.30 -19.35
CA ASP A 118 6.90 16.18 -20.26
C ASP A 118 8.04 17.12 -19.87
N ALA A 119 7.74 18.39 -19.61
CA ALA A 119 8.72 19.37 -19.13
C ALA A 119 9.33 18.97 -17.77
N PHE A 120 8.49 18.48 -16.84
CA PHE A 120 8.94 18.00 -15.53
C PHE A 120 9.88 16.79 -15.67
N LEU A 121 9.46 15.74 -16.39
CA LEU A 121 10.24 14.52 -16.56
C LEU A 121 11.54 14.75 -17.33
N SER A 122 11.54 15.70 -18.26
CA SER A 122 12.76 16.14 -18.97
C SER A 122 13.75 16.91 -18.10
N THR A 123 13.30 17.48 -16.97
CA THR A 123 14.14 18.33 -16.11
C THR A 123 14.76 17.56 -14.94
N ILE A 124 14.02 16.60 -14.36
CA ILE A 124 14.47 15.90 -13.16
C ILE A 124 15.65 14.97 -13.44
N THR A 125 16.62 14.93 -12.51
CA THR A 125 17.77 14.03 -12.59
C THR A 125 17.75 13.06 -11.42
N LEU A 126 17.07 11.94 -11.61
CA LEU A 126 16.80 10.96 -10.55
C LEU A 126 17.73 9.74 -10.54
N GLY A 127 18.64 9.65 -11.51
CA GLY A 127 19.58 8.55 -11.65
C GLY A 127 18.84 7.21 -11.74
N ARG A 128 19.01 6.36 -10.72
CA ARG A 128 18.34 5.05 -10.64
C ARG A 128 16.85 5.12 -10.27
N THR A 129 16.38 6.27 -9.78
CA THR A 129 15.02 6.38 -9.22
C THR A 129 14.04 6.60 -10.36
N ARG A 130 13.05 5.72 -10.49
CA ARG A 130 11.96 5.89 -11.46
C ARG A 130 10.85 6.76 -10.88
N VAL A 131 10.07 7.42 -11.74
CA VAL A 131 8.90 8.19 -11.30
C VAL A 131 7.64 7.38 -11.50
N ALA A 132 6.80 7.32 -10.48
CA ALA A 132 5.50 6.68 -10.54
C ALA A 132 4.38 7.70 -10.33
N PHE A 133 3.40 7.71 -11.22
CA PHE A 133 2.25 8.61 -11.13
C PHE A 133 0.99 7.85 -10.74
N GLU A 134 0.31 8.33 -9.70
CA GLU A 134 -1.02 7.89 -9.30
C GLU A 134 -2.03 8.99 -9.63
N PHE A 135 -3.17 8.64 -10.21
CA PHE A 135 -4.21 9.61 -10.59
C PHE A 135 -5.41 9.48 -9.65
N ARG A 136 -5.78 10.57 -8.98
CA ARG A 136 -6.87 10.55 -8.00
C ARG A 136 -8.22 10.84 -8.64
N GLY A 137 -9.18 9.95 -8.46
CA GLY A 137 -10.59 10.24 -8.74
C GLY A 137 -10.97 10.31 -10.21
N GLY A 138 -10.14 9.77 -11.10
CA GLY A 138 -10.37 9.67 -12.54
C GLY A 138 -9.20 8.98 -13.24
N GLU A 139 -9.38 8.70 -14.53
CA GLU A 139 -8.35 8.11 -15.38
C GLU A 139 -7.64 9.19 -16.21
N PRO A 140 -6.32 9.08 -16.42
CA PRO A 140 -5.60 9.98 -17.32
C PRO A 140 -6.09 9.82 -18.77
N ILE A 141 -5.98 10.90 -19.54
CA ILE A 141 -6.24 10.87 -21.00
C ILE A 141 -5.06 10.23 -21.75
N ASP A 142 -5.31 9.83 -22.99
CA ASP A 142 -4.32 9.12 -23.82
C ASP A 142 -3.02 9.91 -24.01
N ASP A 143 -3.09 11.23 -24.18
CA ASP A 143 -1.89 12.07 -24.29
C ASP A 143 -1.03 11.99 -23.03
N THR A 144 -1.65 11.98 -21.85
CA THR A 144 -0.94 11.86 -20.58
C THR A 144 -0.30 10.47 -20.45
N LEU A 145 -1.04 9.41 -20.81
CA LEU A 145 -0.51 8.04 -20.83
C LEU A 145 0.68 7.89 -21.77
N LYS A 146 0.61 8.52 -22.95
CA LYS A 146 1.70 8.57 -23.93
C LYS A 146 2.92 9.28 -23.35
N THR A 147 2.76 10.43 -22.70
CA THR A 147 3.88 11.11 -22.02
C THR A 147 4.52 10.22 -20.96
N LEU A 148 3.74 9.46 -20.19
CA LEU A 148 4.33 8.51 -19.24
C LEU A 148 5.13 7.42 -19.96
N GLN A 149 4.62 6.89 -21.08
CA GLN A 149 5.27 5.86 -21.90
C GLN A 149 6.61 6.35 -22.45
N ASP A 150 6.64 7.54 -23.03
CA ASP A 150 7.81 8.12 -23.70
C ASP A 150 8.98 8.37 -22.72
N HIS A 151 8.68 8.54 -21.43
CA HIS A 151 9.66 8.77 -20.37
C HIS A 151 9.95 7.54 -19.49
N ASP A 152 9.41 6.36 -19.83
CA ASP A 152 9.46 5.14 -18.98
C ASP A 152 9.03 5.42 -17.52
N ALA A 153 8.00 6.26 -17.39
CA ALA A 153 7.37 6.59 -16.12
C ALA A 153 6.24 5.60 -15.81
N VAL A 154 6.10 5.24 -14.54
CA VAL A 154 5.20 4.18 -14.11
C VAL A 154 3.79 4.74 -13.94
N HIS A 155 2.80 4.14 -14.62
CA HIS A 155 1.40 4.33 -14.28
C HIS A 155 1.05 3.49 -13.04
N SER A 156 1.19 4.09 -11.86
CA SER A 156 0.93 3.43 -10.57
C SER A 156 -0.56 3.34 -10.31
N VAL A 157 -1.07 2.12 -10.35
CA VAL A 157 -2.45 1.77 -10.03
C VAL A 157 -2.49 0.70 -8.95
N ASP A 158 -3.62 0.54 -8.28
CA ASP A 158 -3.88 -0.65 -7.47
C ASP A 158 -4.16 -1.85 -8.39
N ILE A 159 -3.19 -2.76 -8.49
CA ILE A 159 -3.30 -3.92 -9.40
C ILE A 159 -4.34 -4.95 -8.97
N SER A 160 -4.85 -4.85 -7.75
CA SER A 160 -5.99 -5.65 -7.30
C SER A 160 -7.32 -5.15 -7.89
N ARG A 161 -7.32 -3.96 -8.51
CA ARG A 161 -8.52 -3.31 -9.05
C ARG A 161 -8.45 -3.12 -10.55
N GLN A 162 -7.27 -2.75 -11.07
CA GLN A 162 -7.09 -2.45 -12.49
C GLN A 162 -5.66 -2.73 -12.95
N SER A 163 -5.44 -2.80 -14.26
CA SER A 163 -4.08 -2.96 -14.81
C SER A 163 -3.47 -1.60 -15.19
N PRO A 164 -2.15 -1.41 -15.04
CA PRO A 164 -1.47 -0.26 -15.62
C PRO A 164 -1.74 -0.19 -17.13
N LYS A 165 -2.01 1.02 -17.63
CA LYS A 165 -2.28 1.30 -19.06
C LYS A 165 -1.03 1.70 -19.85
N VAL A 166 0.13 1.69 -19.21
CA VAL A 166 1.42 2.08 -19.80
C VAL A 166 2.42 0.98 -19.50
N GLU A 167 3.23 0.63 -20.48
CA GLU A 167 4.35 -0.28 -20.27
C GLU A 167 5.51 0.50 -19.65
N SER A 168 6.14 -0.08 -18.64
CA SER A 168 7.34 0.50 -18.04
C SER A 168 8.27 -0.61 -17.59
N SER A 169 9.56 -0.29 -17.48
CA SER A 169 10.60 -1.22 -17.05
C SER A 169 10.35 -1.80 -15.66
N ILE A 170 9.63 -1.09 -14.81
CA ILE A 170 9.24 -1.54 -13.47
C ILE A 170 7.74 -1.49 -13.24
N LEU A 171 7.23 -2.38 -12.40
CA LEU A 171 5.92 -2.25 -11.80
C LEU A 171 6.06 -1.59 -10.41
N TYR A 172 5.32 -0.51 -10.18
CA TYR A 172 5.11 0.04 -8.84
C TYR A 172 3.61 0.12 -8.59
N THR A 173 3.14 -0.49 -7.50
CA THR A 173 1.72 -0.51 -7.14
C THR A 173 1.54 -0.27 -5.65
N ARG A 174 0.52 0.53 -5.34
CA ARG A 174 0.04 0.79 -3.99
C ARG A 174 -1.28 0.04 -3.85
N LEU A 175 -1.28 -0.96 -2.98
CA LEU A 175 -2.38 -1.93 -2.81
C LEU A 175 -3.27 -1.50 -1.66
N PHE A 176 -4.46 -0.99 -1.99
CA PHE A 176 -5.49 -0.56 -1.05
C PHE A 176 -6.64 -1.55 -0.97
N GLY A 177 -6.88 -2.30 -2.04
CA GLY A 177 -7.92 -3.30 -2.14
C GLY A 177 -9.27 -2.71 -2.53
N LYS A 178 -10.34 -3.49 -2.29
CA LYS A 178 -11.69 -3.17 -2.76
C LYS A 178 -12.53 -2.40 -1.75
N GLY A 179 -12.01 -2.18 -0.55
CA GLY A 179 -12.68 -1.51 0.56
C GLY A 179 -12.78 0.00 0.41
N LYS A 180 -13.52 0.62 1.34
CA LYS A 180 -13.51 2.07 1.50
C LYS A 180 -12.22 2.48 2.21
N GLN A 181 -11.54 3.51 1.73
CA GLN A 181 -10.28 3.96 2.33
C GLN A 181 -9.27 2.80 2.45
N ASN A 182 -8.67 2.61 3.62
CA ASN A 182 -7.59 1.66 3.86
C ASN A 182 -8.03 0.46 4.72
N ILE A 183 -9.33 0.17 4.79
CA ILE A 183 -9.86 -0.86 5.71
C ILE A 183 -9.79 -2.29 5.17
N TYR A 184 -9.28 -2.48 3.95
CA TYR A 184 -9.30 -3.78 3.28
C TYR A 184 -8.20 -4.72 3.78
N GLU A 185 -8.52 -6.01 3.87
CA GLU A 185 -7.56 -7.12 3.98
C GLU A 185 -7.76 -8.07 2.79
N PHE A 186 -6.66 -8.42 2.12
CA PHE A 186 -6.67 -9.24 0.91
C PHE A 186 -6.84 -10.73 1.22
N ASP A 187 -7.71 -11.43 0.49
CA ASP A 187 -7.82 -12.88 0.63
C ASP A 187 -6.72 -13.65 -0.14
N ASP A 188 -6.64 -14.96 0.10
CA ASP A 188 -5.61 -15.84 -0.48
C ASP A 188 -5.65 -15.80 -2.02
N ASN A 189 -6.83 -15.75 -2.64
CA ASN A 189 -6.98 -15.73 -4.10
C ASN A 189 -6.54 -14.38 -4.67
N GLU A 190 -6.89 -13.28 -4.00
CA GLU A 190 -6.46 -11.93 -4.39
C GLU A 190 -4.93 -11.77 -4.30
N LEU A 191 -4.32 -12.29 -3.22
CA LEU A 191 -2.87 -12.29 -3.07
C LEU A 191 -2.16 -13.14 -4.15
N GLN A 192 -2.74 -14.28 -4.54
CA GLN A 192 -2.25 -15.10 -5.66
C GLN A 192 -2.31 -14.36 -6.99
N ASP A 193 -3.44 -13.70 -7.29
CA ASP A 193 -3.61 -12.90 -8.50
C ASP A 193 -2.62 -11.72 -8.54
N ILE A 194 -2.44 -11.03 -7.41
CA ILE A 194 -1.42 -9.98 -7.26
C ILE A 194 0.00 -10.53 -7.53
N ALA A 195 0.35 -11.69 -6.96
CA ALA A 195 1.63 -12.35 -7.23
C ALA A 195 1.81 -12.68 -8.71
N ALA A 196 0.79 -13.24 -9.35
CA ALA A 196 0.83 -13.60 -10.77
C ALA A 196 1.05 -12.37 -11.66
N LYS A 197 0.30 -11.29 -11.40
CA LYS A 197 0.45 -10.00 -12.10
C LYS A 197 1.83 -9.37 -11.92
N ALA A 198 2.40 -9.49 -10.72
CA ALA A 198 3.69 -8.90 -10.37
C ALA A 198 4.90 -9.72 -10.83
N SER A 199 4.75 -11.04 -11.04
CA SER A 199 5.86 -11.96 -11.34
C SER A 199 6.12 -12.15 -12.84
N GLY A 200 5.40 -11.44 -13.71
CA GLY A 200 5.54 -11.56 -15.16
C GLY A 200 6.93 -11.15 -15.67
N PRO A 201 7.43 -11.73 -16.78
CA PRO A 201 8.76 -11.46 -17.32
C PRO A 201 8.94 -10.04 -17.87
N LYS A 202 7.84 -9.29 -18.02
CA LYS A 202 7.82 -7.93 -18.60
C LYS A 202 8.47 -6.86 -17.72
N PHE A 203 8.66 -7.10 -16.44
CA PHE A 203 9.25 -6.13 -15.53
C PHE A 203 10.65 -6.56 -15.11
N GLU A 204 11.60 -5.64 -15.19
CA GLU A 204 12.90 -5.78 -14.54
C GLU A 204 12.72 -5.94 -13.02
N LYS A 205 11.72 -5.23 -12.50
CA LYS A 205 11.38 -5.19 -11.08
C LYS A 205 9.92 -4.88 -10.82
N SER A 206 9.36 -5.53 -9.82
CA SER A 206 8.03 -5.25 -9.29
C SER A 206 8.11 -4.85 -7.83
N ILE A 207 7.42 -3.77 -7.45
CA ILE A 207 7.41 -3.23 -6.09
C ILE A 207 5.96 -3.11 -5.62
N LEU A 208 5.63 -3.83 -4.56
CA LEU A 208 4.29 -3.90 -3.97
C LEU A 208 4.27 -3.19 -2.62
N ALA A 209 3.57 -2.06 -2.53
CA ALA A 209 3.37 -1.31 -1.29
C ALA A 209 1.95 -1.54 -0.76
N PHE A 210 1.80 -2.33 0.30
CA PHE A 210 0.50 -2.58 0.94
C PHE A 210 0.06 -1.40 1.83
N HIS A 211 -1.21 -1.02 1.74
CA HIS A 211 -1.81 0.09 2.49
C HIS A 211 -3.10 -0.28 3.25
N GLY A 212 -3.55 -1.53 3.18
CA GLY A 212 -4.75 -2.02 3.88
C GLY A 212 -4.61 -2.08 5.40
N VAL A 213 -5.70 -2.45 6.09
CA VAL A 213 -5.80 -2.44 7.56
C VAL A 213 -4.83 -3.42 8.21
N ARG A 214 -4.50 -4.49 7.48
CA ARG A 214 -3.52 -5.51 7.86
C ARG A 214 -2.33 -5.52 6.90
N MET A 215 -1.91 -4.35 6.39
CA MET A 215 -0.86 -4.23 5.36
C MET A 215 0.42 -5.04 5.64
N TYR A 216 0.89 -5.08 6.89
CA TYR A 216 2.06 -5.89 7.25
C TYR A 216 1.75 -7.39 7.14
N ARG A 217 0.61 -7.84 7.67
CA ARG A 217 0.18 -9.24 7.59
C ARG A 217 -0.03 -9.67 6.14
N ASP A 218 -0.65 -8.86 5.30
CA ASP A 218 -0.83 -9.16 3.87
C ASP A 218 0.51 -9.25 3.12
N ALA A 219 1.43 -8.30 3.37
CA ALA A 219 2.78 -8.36 2.82
C ALA A 219 3.53 -9.64 3.26
N ALA A 220 3.45 -10.01 4.55
CA ALA A 220 4.08 -11.21 5.08
C ALA A 220 3.46 -12.50 4.53
N ARG A 221 2.13 -12.55 4.40
CA ARG A 221 1.38 -13.66 3.81
C ARG A 221 1.80 -13.88 2.36
N LEU A 222 1.87 -12.82 1.56
CA LEU A 222 2.34 -12.91 0.17
C LEU A 222 3.78 -13.40 0.09
N LYS A 223 4.70 -12.87 0.91
CA LYS A 223 6.09 -13.37 0.98
C LYS A 223 6.15 -14.85 1.35
N THR A 224 5.35 -15.28 2.31
CA THR A 224 5.31 -16.69 2.76
C THR A 224 4.79 -17.61 1.66
N PHE A 225 3.72 -17.20 0.97
CA PHE A 225 3.17 -17.93 -0.16
C PHE A 225 4.19 -18.07 -1.29
N LEU A 226 4.88 -16.99 -1.68
CA LEU A 226 5.88 -17.04 -2.74
C LEU A 226 7.06 -17.98 -2.41
N ASN A 227 7.40 -18.12 -1.11
CA ASN A 227 8.48 -18.99 -0.67
C ASN A 227 8.07 -20.45 -0.48
N SER A 228 6.83 -20.72 -0.07
CA SER A 228 6.39 -22.05 0.39
C SER A 228 5.26 -22.67 -0.43
N GLY A 229 4.59 -21.88 -1.28
CA GLY A 229 3.37 -22.26 -1.98
C GLY A 229 2.11 -22.28 -1.09
N LYS A 230 2.21 -21.91 0.19
CA LYS A 230 1.09 -21.93 1.14
C LYS A 230 0.97 -20.60 1.89
N PHE A 231 -0.28 -20.21 2.17
CA PHE A 231 -0.53 -19.08 3.06
C PHE A 231 -0.47 -19.53 4.53
N PRO A 232 0.13 -18.73 5.42
CA PRO A 232 0.14 -19.01 6.84
C PRO A 232 -1.25 -18.76 7.45
N SER A 233 -1.49 -19.37 8.60
CA SER A 233 -2.65 -19.07 9.45
C SER A 233 -2.67 -17.59 9.84
N LEU A 234 -3.85 -16.98 9.86
CA LEU A 234 -4.03 -15.60 10.36
C LEU A 234 -3.99 -15.55 11.89
N SER A 235 -4.51 -16.61 12.49
CA SER A 235 -4.68 -16.85 13.91
C SER A 235 -4.18 -18.27 14.22
N GLY A 236 -3.80 -18.54 15.46
CA GLY A 236 -3.44 -19.92 15.87
C GLY A 236 -4.63 -20.88 15.94
N GLN A 237 -5.83 -20.39 15.61
CA GLN A 237 -7.12 -21.04 15.82
C GLN A 237 -7.93 -21.10 14.52
N VAL A 238 -9.10 -21.74 14.58
CA VAL A 238 -10.07 -21.78 13.47
C VAL A 238 -11.49 -21.44 13.94
N GLY A 239 -12.37 -21.13 12.99
CA GLY A 239 -13.78 -20.88 13.26
C GLY A 239 -14.00 -19.65 14.14
N LEU A 240 -14.90 -19.77 15.13
CA LEU A 240 -15.26 -18.64 16.00
C LEU A 240 -14.12 -18.21 16.93
N GLU A 241 -13.17 -19.10 17.25
CA GLU A 241 -12.00 -18.74 18.04
C GLU A 241 -11.05 -17.85 17.23
N SER A 242 -10.83 -18.20 15.95
CA SER A 242 -10.11 -17.33 15.02
C SER A 242 -10.79 -15.97 14.86
N LEU A 243 -12.12 -15.95 14.68
CA LEU A 243 -12.87 -14.70 14.60
C LEU A 243 -12.73 -13.87 15.89
N SER A 244 -12.76 -14.53 17.05
CA SER A 244 -12.56 -13.87 18.35
C SER A 244 -11.20 -13.19 18.43
N GLU A 245 -10.12 -13.85 18.00
CA GLU A 245 -8.79 -13.24 17.97
C GLU A 245 -8.77 -12.01 17.05
N VAL A 246 -9.27 -12.15 15.82
CA VAL A 246 -9.28 -11.07 14.81
C VAL A 246 -10.07 -9.85 15.27
N LEU A 247 -11.24 -10.06 15.89
CA LEU A 247 -12.05 -8.98 16.46
C LEU A 247 -11.39 -8.40 17.72
N GLY A 248 -10.76 -9.25 18.55
CA GLY A 248 -10.10 -8.85 19.78
C GLY A 248 -8.89 -7.93 19.59
N GLU A 249 -8.31 -7.89 18.39
CA GLU A 249 -7.20 -7.00 18.06
C GLU A 249 -7.58 -5.51 18.22
N ASP A 250 -8.79 -5.10 17.83
CA ASP A 250 -9.18 -3.68 17.77
C ASP A 250 -10.69 -3.37 17.71
N ALA A 251 -11.58 -4.37 17.78
CA ALA A 251 -13.02 -4.10 17.89
C ALA A 251 -13.34 -3.42 19.23
N ARG A 252 -14.11 -2.34 19.19
CA ARG A 252 -14.51 -1.58 20.38
C ARG A 252 -15.94 -1.88 20.75
N PHE A 253 -16.20 -2.03 22.04
CA PHE A 253 -17.53 -2.29 22.59
C PHE A 253 -17.90 -1.21 23.64
N PRO A 254 -19.19 -0.88 23.81
CA PRO A 254 -20.34 -1.43 23.09
C PRO A 254 -20.42 -0.97 21.62
N THR A 255 -21.03 -1.79 20.77
CA THR A 255 -21.12 -1.55 19.32
C THR A 255 -22.39 -2.15 18.72
N SER A 256 -22.87 -1.63 17.60
CA SER A 256 -23.99 -2.21 16.86
C SER A 256 -23.52 -3.26 15.85
N LYS A 257 -24.44 -4.11 15.38
CA LYS A 257 -24.18 -5.01 14.25
C LYS A 257 -23.66 -4.23 13.04
N SER A 258 -24.36 -3.18 12.62
CA SER A 258 -23.95 -2.36 11.48
C SER A 258 -22.52 -1.83 11.63
N ARG A 259 -22.14 -1.32 12.82
CA ARG A 259 -20.77 -0.85 13.06
C ARG A 259 -19.74 -1.99 13.01
N LEU A 260 -20.06 -3.17 13.56
CA LEU A 260 -19.18 -4.35 13.44
C LEU A 260 -18.96 -4.74 11.98
N VAL A 261 -20.02 -4.81 11.18
CA VAL A 261 -19.92 -5.13 9.75
C VAL A 261 -19.08 -4.08 9.02
N ASP A 262 -19.34 -2.80 9.27
CA ASP A 262 -18.66 -1.70 8.58
C ASP A 262 -17.16 -1.60 8.92
N GLU A 263 -16.78 -1.76 10.19
CA GLU A 263 -15.41 -1.56 10.67
C GLU A 263 -14.57 -2.84 10.67
N GLN A 264 -15.20 -3.97 10.98
CA GLN A 264 -14.50 -5.26 11.17
C GLN A 264 -14.72 -6.22 10.01
N GLY A 265 -15.81 -6.04 9.24
CA GLY A 265 -16.23 -6.97 8.21
C GLY A 265 -15.19 -7.19 7.13
N TRP A 266 -14.30 -6.23 6.87
CA TRP A 266 -13.27 -6.30 5.84
C TRP A 266 -12.11 -7.24 6.16
N LYS A 267 -11.94 -7.61 7.43
CA LYS A 267 -10.88 -8.49 7.92
C LYS A 267 -11.19 -9.95 7.60
N LEU A 268 -10.16 -10.77 7.59
CA LEU A 268 -10.26 -12.21 7.41
C LEU A 268 -10.04 -12.93 8.73
N PHE A 269 -10.67 -14.09 8.86
CA PHE A 269 -10.38 -15.08 9.90
C PHE A 269 -10.24 -16.47 9.28
N ASP A 270 -9.52 -17.37 9.95
CA ASP A 270 -9.34 -18.75 9.53
C ASP A 270 -10.63 -19.53 9.82
N LYS A 271 -11.41 -19.83 8.78
CA LYS A 271 -12.59 -20.71 8.90
C LYS A 271 -12.17 -22.16 9.11
N THR A 272 -11.10 -22.56 8.42
CA THR A 272 -10.41 -23.85 8.55
C THR A 272 -8.91 -23.60 8.53
N ALA A 273 -8.09 -24.62 8.78
CA ALA A 273 -6.63 -24.48 8.78
C ALA A 273 -6.05 -23.89 7.48
N ASP A 274 -6.69 -24.20 6.34
CA ASP A 274 -6.26 -23.78 5.00
C ASP A 274 -7.21 -22.76 4.35
N GLY A 275 -8.31 -22.38 5.02
CA GLY A 275 -9.37 -21.58 4.43
C GLY A 275 -9.69 -20.33 5.23
N ARG A 276 -9.52 -19.16 4.61
CA ARG A 276 -9.89 -17.86 5.19
C ARG A 276 -11.22 -17.37 4.65
N VAL A 277 -11.98 -16.68 5.49
CA VAL A 277 -13.22 -16.03 5.08
C VAL A 277 -13.31 -14.63 5.68
N ARG A 278 -13.98 -13.74 4.95
CA ARG A 278 -14.22 -12.36 5.35
C ARG A 278 -15.21 -12.31 6.53
N ALA A 279 -14.86 -11.57 7.58
CA ALA A 279 -15.65 -11.47 8.80
C ALA A 279 -17.08 -10.99 8.53
N GLN A 280 -17.26 -10.13 7.51
CA GLN A 280 -18.58 -9.68 7.04
C GLN A 280 -19.56 -10.84 6.83
N VAL A 281 -19.11 -11.97 6.25
CA VAL A 281 -19.96 -13.14 5.93
C VAL A 281 -20.67 -13.73 7.16
N VAL A 282 -20.04 -13.63 8.33
CA VAL A 282 -20.63 -14.11 9.58
C VAL A 282 -21.29 -12.99 10.37
N LEU A 283 -20.69 -11.80 10.41
CA LEU A 283 -21.23 -10.65 11.14
C LEU A 283 -22.58 -10.18 10.58
N GLU A 284 -22.82 -10.32 9.29
CA GLU A 284 -24.13 -10.01 8.68
C GLU A 284 -25.27 -10.90 9.17
N LYS A 285 -24.96 -12.08 9.73
CA LYS A 285 -25.97 -13.00 10.29
C LYS A 285 -26.41 -12.64 11.70
N LEU A 286 -25.70 -11.73 12.38
CA LEU A 286 -26.07 -11.28 13.71
C LEU A 286 -27.49 -10.66 13.72
N PRO A 287 -28.27 -10.80 14.80
CA PRO A 287 -29.42 -9.96 15.05
C PRO A 287 -29.02 -8.47 15.12
N GLU A 288 -29.89 -7.58 14.65
CA GLU A 288 -29.68 -6.13 14.77
C GLU A 288 -29.92 -5.71 16.23
N LYS A 289 -28.82 -5.52 16.97
CA LYS A 289 -28.80 -5.04 18.36
C LYS A 289 -27.43 -4.46 18.71
N THR A 290 -27.34 -3.88 19.89
CA THR A 290 -26.06 -3.50 20.51
C THR A 290 -25.45 -4.72 21.19
N TYR A 291 -24.18 -4.97 20.91
CA TYR A 291 -23.33 -5.94 21.57
C TYR A 291 -22.42 -5.18 22.55
N THR A 292 -22.41 -5.59 23.81
CA THR A 292 -21.62 -4.97 24.87
C THR A 292 -20.24 -5.60 25.03
N THR A 293 -20.06 -6.83 24.54
CA THR A 293 -18.80 -7.56 24.59
C THR A 293 -18.61 -8.43 23.36
N ILE A 294 -17.36 -8.84 23.12
CA ILE A 294 -17.04 -9.84 22.09
C ILE A 294 -17.73 -11.18 22.35
N ASN A 295 -17.89 -11.57 23.63
CA ASN A 295 -18.56 -12.83 23.99
C ASN A 295 -20.03 -12.84 23.58
N GLU A 296 -20.73 -11.71 23.68
CA GLU A 296 -22.11 -11.60 23.19
C GLU A 296 -22.19 -11.79 21.67
N VAL A 297 -21.21 -11.28 20.92
CA VAL A 297 -21.12 -11.48 19.46
C VAL A 297 -20.95 -12.97 19.16
N LEU A 298 -19.98 -13.63 19.81
CA LEU A 298 -19.68 -15.04 19.58
C LEU A 298 -20.84 -15.96 19.97
N SER A 299 -21.49 -15.72 21.11
CA SER A 299 -22.66 -16.48 21.54
C SER A 299 -23.81 -16.33 20.53
N SER A 300 -24.07 -15.09 20.08
CA SER A 300 -25.12 -14.86 19.08
C SER A 300 -24.82 -15.53 17.74
N LEU A 301 -23.56 -15.61 17.31
CA LEU A 301 -23.17 -16.32 16.09
C LEU A 301 -23.33 -17.84 16.20
N ARG A 302 -23.12 -18.42 17.39
CA ARG A 302 -23.36 -19.85 17.64
C ARG A 302 -24.84 -20.18 17.47
N GLU A 303 -25.72 -19.34 17.98
CA GLU A 303 -27.17 -19.50 17.87
C GLU A 303 -27.67 -19.39 16.43
N THR A 304 -27.10 -18.49 15.61
CA THR A 304 -27.50 -18.33 14.20
C THR A 304 -26.83 -19.33 13.23
N SER A 305 -25.85 -20.11 13.70
CA SER A 305 -25.17 -21.14 12.88
C SER A 305 -25.75 -22.55 13.06
N LEU A 306 -26.70 -22.70 14.00
CA LEU A 306 -27.62 -23.83 14.14
C LEU A 306 -28.86 -23.61 13.27
#